data_AF-A0A7G8DEU4-F1
#
_entry.id   AF-A0A7G8DEU4-F1
#
_cell.length_a   1.000
_cell.length_b   1.000
_cell.length_c   1.000
_cell.angle_alpha   90.00
_cell.angle_beta   90.00
_cell.angle_gamma   90.00
#
_symmetry.space_group_name_H-M   'P 1'
#
loop_
_entity.id
_entity.type
_entity.pdbx_description
1 polymer ?
#
loop_
_entity_poly.entity_id
_entity_poly.type
_entity_poly.pdbx_seq_one_letter_code
_entity_poly.pdbx_strand_id
1 'polypeptide(L)' 'MEPIALTLGQKFEIEKFSREIDSSKDVQQLRSIAKDLLMAWQQQQAASAWAIRQSQGL' A
#
# COMPACT_ATOMS: atom_id res chain seq x y z
N MET A 1 -21.23 4.44 2.23
CA MET A 1 -20.26 4.15 1.17
C MET A 1 -19.91 2.69 1.31
N GLU A 2 -20.14 1.86 0.30
CA GLU A 2 -19.70 0.46 0.38
C GLU A 2 -18.18 0.40 0.55
N PRO A 3 -17.64 -0.61 1.27
CA PRO A 3 -16.20 -0.76 1.39
C PRO A 3 -15.57 -0.85 0.01
N ILE A 4 -14.51 -0.08 -0.24
CA ILE A 4 -13.72 -0.24 -1.46
C ILE A 4 -13.12 -1.64 -1.44
N ALA A 5 -13.67 -2.54 -2.25
CA ALA A 5 -13.15 -3.89 -2.38
C ALA A 5 -11.82 -3.85 -3.13
N LEU A 6 -10.84 -4.61 -2.65
CA LEU A 6 -9.57 -4.78 -3.34
C LEU A 6 -9.82 -5.47 -4.70
N THR A 7 -9.21 -4.92 -5.75
CA THR A 7 -9.18 -5.56 -7.06
C THR A 7 -8.40 -6.87 -6.99
N LEU A 8 -8.62 -7.77 -7.96
CA LEU A 8 -7.86 -9.00 -8.05
C LEU A 8 -6.34 -8.74 -8.13
N GLY A 9 -5.93 -7.73 -8.91
CA GLY A 9 -4.53 -7.32 -9.01
C GLY A 9 -3.95 -6.83 -7.67
N GLN A 10 -4.71 -6.03 -6.91
CA GLN A 10 -4.28 -5.58 -5.58
C GLN A 10 -4.10 -6.75 -4.61
N LYS A 11 -4.97 -7.77 -4.68
CA LYS A 11 -4.83 -8.99 -3.87
C LYS A 11 -3.57 -9.78 -4.23
N PHE A 12 -3.20 -9.87 -5.51
CA PHE A 12 -1.95 -10.51 -5.95
C PHE A 12 -0.71 -9.76 -5.46
N GLU A 13 -0.69 -8.42 -5.54
CA GLU A 13 0.43 -7.64 -5.04
C GLU A 13 0.60 -7.81 -3.52
N ILE A 14 -0.49 -7.84 -2.76
CA ILE A 14 -0.45 -8.15 -1.32
C ILE A 14 0.20 -9.52 -1.09
N GLU A 15 -0.26 -10.55 -1.78
CA GLU A 15 0.25 -11.90 -1.63
C GLU A 15 1.76 -12.01 -1.97
N LYS A 16 2.21 -11.26 -2.99
CA LYS A 16 3.61 -11.17 -3.37
C LYS A 16 4.45 -10.53 -2.26
N PHE A 17 4.05 -9.37 -1.74
CA PHE A 17 4.78 -8.69 -0.66
C PHE A 17 4.75 -9.51 0.63
N SER A 18 3.64 -10.17 0.95
CA SER A 18 3.54 -11.09 2.09
C SER A 18 4.57 -12.21 1.99
N ARG A 19 4.69 -12.86 0.83
CA ARG A 19 5.71 -13.91 0.61
C ARG A 19 7.14 -13.39 0.71
N GLU A 20 7.39 -12.18 0.21
CA GLU A 20 8.72 -11.56 0.30
C GLU A 20 9.10 -11.26 1.75
N ILE A 21 8.17 -10.78 2.57
CA ILE A 21 8.36 -10.57 4.01
C ILE A 21 8.60 -11.91 4.71
N ASP A 22 7.71 -12.89 4.51
CA ASP A 22 7.75 -14.18 5.23
C ASP A 22 8.99 -15.01 4.89
N SER A 23 9.50 -14.88 3.66
CA SER A 23 10.71 -15.59 3.22
C SER A 23 12.01 -14.88 3.58
N SER A 24 11.95 -13.61 3.99
CA SER A 24 13.14 -12.83 4.30
C SER A 24 13.79 -13.30 5.61
N LYS A 25 15.09 -13.57 5.53
CA LYS A 25 15.94 -13.92 6.69
C LYS A 25 16.93 -12.81 7.04
N ASP A 26 16.90 -11.72 6.28
CA ASP A 26 17.79 -10.58 6.45
C ASP A 26 17.02 -9.39 7.05
N VAL A 27 17.43 -8.98 8.24
CA VAL A 27 16.84 -7.84 8.95
C VAL A 27 16.97 -6.53 8.16
N GLN A 28 18.03 -6.35 7.37
CA GLN A 28 18.16 -5.15 6.52
C GLN A 28 17.19 -5.17 5.35
N GLN A 29 16.98 -6.34 4.73
CA GLN A 29 15.97 -6.50 3.68
C GLN A 29 14.56 -6.22 4.23
N LEU A 30 14.20 -6.82 5.37
CA LEU A 30 12.92 -6.53 6.05
C LEU A 30 12.75 -5.05 6.35
N ARG A 31 13.80 -4.38 6.81
CA ARG A 31 13.78 -2.94 7.06
C ARG A 31 13.57 -2.13 5.78
N SER A 32 14.15 -2.54 4.65
CA SER A 32 13.92 -1.90 3.36
C SER A 32 12.45 -2.05 2.95
N ILE A 33 11.93 -3.28 2.94
CA ILE A 33 10.54 -3.57 2.59
C ILE A 33 9.58 -2.77 3.47
N ALA A 34 9.83 -2.70 4.78
CA ALA A 34 9.00 -1.92 5.69
C ALA A 34 8.99 -0.41 5.37
N LYS A 35 10.14 0.16 4.98
CA LYS A 35 10.22 1.57 4.56
C LYS A 35 9.50 1.83 3.25
N ASP A 36 9.63 0.91 2.29
CA ASP A 36 8.96 1.01 1.00
C ASP A 36 7.43 0.96 1.17
N LEU A 37 6.94 0.04 2.01
CA LEU A 37 5.52 -0.05 2.37
C LEU A 37 5.02 1.20 3.10
N LEU A 38 5.81 1.76 4.01
CA LEU A 38 5.48 3.01 4.71
C LEU A 38 5.34 4.17 3.71
N MET A 39 6.27 4.30 2.77
CA MET A 39 6.22 5.33 1.73
C MET A 39 4.99 5.16 0.82
N ALA A 40 4.72 3.94 0.36
CA ALA A 40 3.55 3.63 -0.46
C ALA A 40 2.24 3.97 0.26
N TRP A 41 2.14 3.66 1.55
CA TRP A 41 0.97 4.02 2.36
C TRP A 41 0.76 5.53 2.47
N GLN A 42 1.84 6.30 2.73
CA GLN A 42 1.75 7.77 2.79
C GLN A 42 1.34 8.38 1.45
N GLN A 43 1.86 7.85 0.34
CA GLN A 43 1.47 8.28 -1.01
C GLN A 43 -0.01 7.99 -1.29
N GLN A 44 -0.51 6.82 -0.91
CA GLN A 44 -1.93 6.48 -1.08
C GLN A 44 -2.84 7.38 -0.23
N GLN A 45 -2.44 7.72 1.00
CA GLN A 45 -3.17 8.67 1.83
C GLN A 45 -3.22 10.06 1.19
N ALA A 46 -2.09 10.56 0.69
CA ALA A 46 -2.02 11.85 0.01
C ALA A 46 -2.89 11.87 -1.27
N ALA A 47 -2.81 10.82 -2.10
CA ALA A 47 -3.63 10.68 -3.30
C ALA A 47 -5.12 10.62 -2.98
N SER A 48 -5.50 9.88 -1.93
CA SER A 48 -6.88 9.77 -1.47
C SER A 48 -7.41 11.11 -0.94
N ALA A 49 -6.62 11.81 -0.13
CA ALA A 49 -6.96 13.15 0.37
C ALA A 49 -7.11 14.16 -0.79
N TRP A 50 -6.24 14.10 -1.79
CA TRP A 50 -6.32 14.94 -2.98
C TRP A 50 -7.59 14.65 -3.80
N ALA A 51 -7.90 13.37 -4.05
CA ALA A 51 -9.09 12.98 -4.79
C ALA A 51 -10.39 13.42 -4.09
N ILE A 52 -10.43 13.33 -2.76
CA ILE A 52 -11.56 13.82 -1.96
C ILE A 52 -11.72 15.34 -2.10
N ARG A 53 -10.65 16.12 -1.97
CA ARG A 53 -10.70 17.59 -2.14
C ARG A 53 -11.22 17.96 -3.52
N GLN A 54 -10.69 17.33 -4.58
CA GLN A 54 -11.13 17.55 -5.95
C GLN A 54 -12.61 17.19 -6.15
N SER A 55 -13.10 16.11 -5.51
CA SER A 55 -14.52 15.71 -5.57
C SER A 55 -15.46 16.70 -4.86
N GLN A 56 -14.94 17.48 -3.92
CA GLN A 56 -15.69 18.48 -3.15
C GLN A 56 -15.63 19.89 -3.78
N GLY A 57 -14.95 20.06 -4.92
CA GLY A 57 -14.79 21.36 -5.58
C GLY A 57 -13.86 22.34 -4.85
N LEU A 58 -13.02 21.83 -3.95
CA LEU A 58 -11.92 22.56 -3.29
C LEU A 58 -10.59 22.26 -4.00
#